data_AF-A0A450TPR6-F1
#
_entry.id   AF-A0A450TPR6-F1
#
_cell.length_a   1.000
_cell.length_b   1.000
_cell.length_c   1.000
_cell.angle_alpha   90.00
_cell.angle_beta   90.00
_cell.angle_gamma   90.00
#
_symmetry.space_group_name_H-M   'P 1'
#
loop_
_entity.id
_entity.type
_entity.pdbx_description
1 polymer ?
#
loop_
_entity_poly.entity_id
_entity_poly.type
_entity_poly.pdbx_seq_one_letter_code
_entity_poly.pdbx_strand_id
1 'polypeptide(L)' 'MERGIQLGQGKGEVALLTRQLGYKFGPLPSELKVRMENARPEEMALWEQRVLSAQTLHEVFS' A
#
# COMPACT_ATOMS: atom_id res chain seq x y z
N MET A 1 19.09 -15.33 5.22
CA MET A 1 18.13 -14.71 6.17
C MET A 1 17.59 -13.40 5.63
N GLU A 2 18.41 -12.54 5.04
CA GLU A 2 18.03 -11.21 4.51
C GLU A 2 16.80 -11.23 3.58
N ARG A 3 16.74 -12.16 2.61
CA ARG A 3 15.58 -12.29 1.71
C ARG A 3 14.25 -12.55 2.43
N GLY A 4 14.28 -13.29 3.54
CA GLY A 4 13.07 -13.57 4.33
C GLY A 4 12.57 -12.34 5.09
N ILE A 5 13.50 -11.52 5.59
CA ILE A 5 13.19 -10.27 6.28
C ILE A 5 12.63 -9.24 5.28
N GLN A 6 13.26 -9.07 4.11
CA GLN A 6 12.78 -8.17 3.07
C GLN A 6 11.38 -8.55 2.56
N LEU A 7 11.13 -9.85 2.35
CA LEU A 7 9.80 -10.33 1.94
C LEU A 7 8.75 -10.11 3.06
N GLY A 8 9.15 -10.28 4.32
CA GLY A 8 8.30 -10.01 5.48
C GLY A 8 7.95 -8.52 5.61
N GLN A 9 8.92 -7.64 5.38
CA GLN A 9 8.73 -6.19 5.38
C GLN A 9 7.73 -5.76 4.29
N GLY A 10 7.94 -6.18 3.04
CA GLY A 10 7.02 -5.85 1.95
C GLY A 10 5.58 -6.34 2.18
N LYS A 11 5.39 -7.55 2.72
CA LYS A 11 4.05 -8.04 3.10
C LYS A 11 3.42 -7.21 4.23
N GLY A 12 4.23 -6.74 5.17
CA GLY A 12 3.80 -5.87 6.26
C GLY A 12 3.32 -4.50 5.77
N GLU A 13 4.08 -3.86 4.89
CA GLU A 13 3.77 -2.57 4.26
C GLU A 13 2.46 -2.64 3.48
N VAL A 14 2.29 -3.66 2.62
CA VAL A 14 1.04 -3.87 1.87
C VAL A 14 -0.16 -4.04 2.80
N ALA A 15 -0.02 -4.86 3.84
CA ALA A 15 -1.10 -5.07 4.81
C ALA A 15 -1.45 -3.79 5.58
N LEU A 16 -0.44 -2.96 5.91
CA LEU A 16 -0.63 -1.69 6.58
C LEU A 16 -1.35 -0.69 5.67
N LEU A 17 -0.86 -0.46 4.44
CA LEU A 17 -1.51 0.48 3.52
C LEU A 17 -2.93 0.03 3.17
N THR A 18 -3.17 -1.27 2.97
CA THR A 18 -4.52 -1.82 2.73
C THR A 18 -5.48 -1.44 3.86
N ARG A 19 -5.07 -1.54 5.14
CA ARG A 19 -5.90 -1.13 6.27
C ARG A 19 -6.14 0.38 6.30
N GLN A 20 -5.11 1.18 6.09
CA GLN A 20 -5.23 2.66 6.07
C GLN A 20 -6.21 3.13 5.00
N LEU A 21 -6.07 2.60 3.79
CA LEU A 21 -6.98 2.88 2.68
C LEU A 21 -8.41 2.40 2.98
N GLY A 22 -8.55 1.22 3.59
CA GLY A 22 -9.85 0.69 4.02
C GLY A 22 -10.54 1.57 5.06
N TYR A 23 -9.79 2.10 6.03
CA TYR A 23 -10.33 3.03 7.03
C TYR A 23 -10.71 4.39 6.44
N LYS A 24 -9.93 4.89 5.47
CA LYS A 24 -10.15 6.23 4.89
C LYS A 24 -11.22 6.26 3.80
N PHE A 25 -11.28 5.22 2.97
CA PHE A 25 -12.07 5.20 1.74
C PHE A 25 -13.13 4.09 1.70
N GLY A 26 -13.16 3.21 2.71
CA GLY A 26 -14.06 2.06 2.76
C GLY A 26 -13.52 0.83 2.00
N PRO A 27 -14.38 -0.15 1.69
CA PRO A 27 -13.96 -1.40 1.05
C PRO A 27 -13.17 -1.17 -0.24
N LEU A 28 -12.00 -1.82 -0.34
CA LEU A 28 -11.12 -1.69 -1.50
C LEU A 28 -11.38 -2.80 -2.52
N PRO A 29 -11.34 -2.49 -3.83
CA PRO A 29 -11.26 -3.50 -4.88
C PRO A 29 -10.06 -4.43 -4.67
N SER A 30 -10.25 -5.73 -4.95
CA SER A 30 -9.19 -6.74 -4.85
C SER A 30 -7.98 -6.41 -5.74
N GLU A 31 -8.21 -5.75 -6.87
CA GLU A 31 -7.19 -5.29 -7.82
C GLU A 31 -6.17 -4.34 -7.19
N LEU A 32 -6.60 -3.48 -6.26
CA LEU A 32 -5.68 -2.56 -5.57
C LEU A 32 -4.71 -3.32 -4.66
N LYS A 33 -5.18 -4.39 -4.03
CA LYS A 33 -4.32 -5.25 -3.20
C LYS A 33 -3.25 -5.92 -4.07
N VAL A 34 -3.64 -6.47 -5.22
CA VAL A 34 -2.69 -7.07 -6.18
C VAL A 34 -1.69 -6.04 -6.69
N ARG A 35 -2.13 -4.81 -6.97
CA ARG A 35 -1.23 -3.71 -7.36
C ARG A 35 -0.20 -3.41 -6.28
N MET A 36 -0.61 -3.36 -5.01
CA MET A 36 0.30 -3.11 -3.88
C MET A 36 1.27 -4.28 -3.66
N GLU A 37 0.83 -5.53 -3.79
CA GLU A 37 1.70 -6.72 -3.65
C GLU A 37 2.80 -6.79 -4.71
N ASN A 38 2.61 -6.16 -5.87
CA ASN A 38 3.57 -6.14 -6.98
C ASN A 38 4.28 -4.78 -7.14
N ALA A 39 4.04 -3.84 -6.24
CA ALA A 39 4.64 -2.51 -6.31
C ALA A 39 6.14 -2.58 -5.99
N ARG A 40 6.90 -1.67 -6.61
CA ARG A 40 8.30 -1.47 -6.20
C ARG A 40 8.32 -0.77 -4.83
N PRO A 41 9.39 -0.95 -4.03
CA PRO A 41 9.51 -0.30 -2.72
C PRO A 41 9.32 1.23 -2.78
N GLU A 42 9.78 1.88 -3.86
CA GLU A 42 9.66 3.33 -4.01
C GLU A 42 8.21 3.78 -4.26
N GLU A 43 7.43 2.97 -4.99
CA GLU A 43 6.01 3.22 -5.22
C GLU A 43 5.22 3.02 -3.92
N MET A 44 5.56 1.98 -3.17
CA MET A 44 4.97 1.66 -1.88
C MET A 44 5.19 2.81 -0.87
N ALA A 45 6.43 3.27 -0.72
CA ALA A 45 6.77 4.40 0.14
C ALA A 45 6.05 5.71 -0.27
N LEU A 46 5.91 5.97 -1.58
CA LEU A 46 5.18 7.13 -2.09
C LEU A 46 3.69 7.07 -1.70
N TRP A 47 3.06 5.91 -1.82
CA TRP A 47 1.65 5.74 -1.46
C TRP A 47 1.42 5.83 0.05
N GLU A 48 2.35 5.34 0.86
CA GLU A 48 2.34 5.50 2.32
C GLU A 48 2.40 6.97 2.75
N GLN A 49 3.16 7.81 2.03
CA GLN A 49 3.16 9.25 2.29
C GLN A 49 1.85 9.90 1.86
N ARG A 50 1.35 9.56 0.67
CA ARG A 50 0.16 10.22 0.09
C ARG A 50 -1.13 9.86 0.83
N VAL A 51 -1.27 8.64 1.37
CA VAL A 51 -2.48 8.23 2.09
C VAL A 51 -2.75 9.14 3.31
N LEU A 52 -1.73 9.80 3.85
CA LEU A 52 -1.86 10.73 4.98
C LEU A 52 -2.72 11.94 4.63
N SER A 53 -2.67 12.45 3.40
CA SER A 53 -3.36 13.69 2.99
C SER A 53 -4.39 13.52 1.86
N ALA A 54 -4.28 12.46 1.06
CA ALA A 54 -5.11 12.24 -0.13
C ALA A 54 -6.61 12.18 0.18
N GLN A 55 -7.44 12.88 -0.59
CA GLN A 55 -8.90 12.86 -0.44
C GLN A 55 -9.56 11.75 -1.26
N THR A 56 -8.81 11.14 -2.18
CA THR A 56 -9.30 10.07 -3.05
C THR A 56 -8.27 8.95 -3.21
N LEU A 57 -8.73 7.75 -3.60
CA LEU A 57 -7.84 6.65 -3.99
C LEU A 57 -6.94 7.05 -5.17
N HIS A 58 -7.47 7.82 -6.12
CA HIS A 58 -6.69 8.28 -7.28
C HIS A 58 -5.48 9.12 -6.86
N GLU A 59 -5.65 10.06 -5.93
CA GLU A 59 -4.55 10.87 -5.41
C GLU A 59 -3.44 10.03 -4.76
N VAL A 60 -3.80 8.95 -4.06
CA VAL A 60 -2.80 8.02 -3.50
C VAL A 60 -1.98 7.38 -4.61
N PHE A 61 -2.64 6.84 -5.64
CA PHE A 61 -2.03 5.97 -6.63
C PHE A 61 -1.55 6.66 -7.93
N SER A 62 -1.63 8.00 -7.99
CA SER A 62 -1.31 8.84 -9.16
C SER A 62 0.16 8.94 -9.57
#